data_AF-A0A2V8UYY8-F1
#
_entry.id   AF-A0A2V8UYY8-F1
#
_cell.length_a   1.000
_cell.length_b   1.000
_cell.length_c   1.000
_cell.angle_alpha   90.00
_cell.angle_beta   90.00
_cell.angle_gamma   90.00
#
_symmetry.space_group_name_H-M   'P 1'
#
loop_
_entity.id
_entity.type
_entity.pdbx_description
1 polymer ?
#
loop_
_entity_poly.entity_id
_entity_poly.type
_entity_poly.pdbx_seq_one_letter_code
_entity_poly.pdbx_strand_id
1 'polypeptide(L)'
;MDRASMALMNMVSSNINQWTLLAAMLPIVYSLSRGESSTISFDSHQQLEILMTLGQSLLGTLFLINMQLAWWEAGVLFFLWAVQFALSPVTPSSGFWGTLALHIHRYVTVTYLVLSARETGRILVGWQKPLAFQCFAEMWRRHVRR
;
A
#
# COMPACT_ATOMS: atom_id res chain seq x y z
N MET A 1 13.31 14.99 18.15
CA MET A 1 12.35 14.30 17.28
C MET A 1 11.47 13.44 18.15
N ASP A 2 10.16 13.62 18.07
CA ASP A 2 9.22 12.87 18.89
C ASP A 2 9.24 11.39 18.47
N ARG A 3 9.11 10.48 19.46
CA ARG A 3 9.16 9.02 19.22
C ARG A 3 8.17 8.57 18.15
N ALA A 4 7.02 9.23 18.05
CA ALA A 4 5.98 8.97 17.06
C ALA A 4 6.46 9.21 15.61
N SER A 5 7.18 10.32 15.36
CA SER A 5 7.69 10.64 14.02
C SER A 5 8.77 9.65 13.58
N MET A 6 9.66 9.25 14.51
CA MET A 6 10.67 8.23 14.24
C MET A 6 10.04 6.86 13.95
N ALA A 7 8.99 6.49 14.67
CA ALA A 7 8.25 5.25 14.43
C ALA A 7 7.60 5.24 13.04
N LEU A 8 6.95 6.34 12.62
CA LEU A 8 6.38 6.46 11.28
C LEU A 8 7.45 6.38 10.19
N MET A 9 8.58 7.05 10.37
CA MET A 9 9.69 6.98 9.42
C MET A 9 10.23 5.56 9.27
N ASN A 10 10.43 4.84 10.38
CA ASN A 10 10.87 3.45 10.36
C ASN A 10 9.85 2.53 9.68
N MET A 11 8.55 2.74 9.96
CA MET A 11 7.46 2.00 9.32
C MET A 11 7.45 2.21 7.80
N VAL A 12 7.51 3.45 7.34
CA VAL A 12 7.53 3.78 5.90
C VAL A 12 8.78 3.20 5.23
N SER A 13 9.95 3.32 5.87
CA SER A 13 11.21 2.75 5.37
C SER A 13 11.11 1.22 5.22
N SER A 14 10.55 0.54 6.22
CA SER A 14 10.32 -0.91 6.16
C SER A 14 9.40 -1.32 5.01
N ASN A 15 8.30 -0.58 4.80
CA ASN A 15 7.37 -0.85 3.70
C ASN A 15 8.02 -0.66 2.32
N ILE A 16 8.85 0.38 2.16
CA ILE A 16 9.61 0.60 0.91
C ILE A 16 10.54 -0.59 0.67
N ASN A 17 11.28 -1.03 1.69
CA ASN A 17 12.19 -2.17 1.56
C ASN A 17 11.44 -3.47 1.19
N GLN A 18 10.26 -3.71 1.75
CA GLN A 18 9.45 -4.89 1.44
C GLN A 18 8.93 -4.87 -0.01
N TRP A 19 8.42 -3.73 -0.48
CA TRP A 19 7.81 -3.62 -1.81
C TRP A 19 8.78 -3.34 -2.94
N THR A 20 10.06 -3.11 -2.64
CA THR A 20 11.12 -2.93 -3.65
C THR A 20 12.08 -4.11 -3.62
N LEU A 21 12.93 -4.19 -2.61
CA LEU A 21 13.99 -5.18 -2.54
C LEU A 21 13.44 -6.60 -2.39
N LEU A 22 12.57 -6.83 -1.40
CA LEU A 22 12.05 -8.17 -1.15
C LEU A 22 11.20 -8.68 -2.31
N ALA A 23 10.30 -7.85 -2.84
CA ALA A 23 9.51 -8.18 -4.02
C ALA A 23 10.37 -8.52 -5.24
N ALA A 24 11.46 -7.78 -5.49
CA ALA A 24 12.37 -8.05 -6.60
C ALA A 24 13.21 -9.33 -6.40
N MET A 25 13.53 -9.69 -5.15
CA MET A 25 14.29 -10.91 -4.87
C MET A 25 13.52 -12.18 -5.20
N LEU A 26 12.19 -12.18 -5.09
CA LEU A 26 11.35 -13.38 -5.35
C LEU A 26 11.59 -14.00 -6.73
N PRO A 27 11.42 -13.29 -7.86
CA PRO A 27 11.65 -13.86 -9.19
C PRO A 27 13.13 -14.21 -9.45
N ILE A 28 14.07 -13.48 -8.85
CA ILE A 28 15.51 -13.75 -8.97
C ILE A 28 15.85 -15.09 -8.33
N VAL A 29 15.48 -15.28 -7.06
CA VAL A 29 15.74 -16.52 -6.32
C VAL A 29 14.99 -17.68 -6.95
N TYR A 30 13.76 -17.46 -7.43
CA TYR A 30 12.98 -18.48 -8.14
C TYR A 30 13.68 -18.99 -9.40
N SER A 31 14.16 -18.08 -10.25
CA SER A 31 14.90 -18.44 -11.47
C SER A 31 16.21 -19.17 -11.16
N LEU A 32 16.96 -18.67 -10.17
CA LEU A 32 18.20 -19.31 -9.72
C LEU A 32 17.95 -20.73 -9.19
N SER A 33 16.87 -20.94 -8.42
CA SER A 33 16.50 -22.24 -7.88
C SER A 33 16.10 -23.25 -8.97
N ARG A 34 15.64 -22.79 -10.13
CA ARG A 34 15.30 -23.66 -11.26
C ARG A 34 16.46 -23.87 -12.25
N GLY A 35 17.51 -23.07 -12.16
CA GLY A 35 18.64 -23.13 -13.08
C GLY A 35 18.33 -22.59 -14.48
N GLU A 36 17.16 -21.98 -14.68
CA GLU A 36 16.71 -21.41 -15.95
C GLU A 36 15.89 -20.13 -15.70
N SER A 37 15.88 -19.22 -16.68
CA SER A 37 15.07 -18.00 -16.59
C SER A 37 13.59 -18.36 -16.54
N SER A 38 12.97 -18.19 -15.37
CA SER A 38 11.61 -18.63 -15.09
C SER A 38 10.75 -17.48 -14.60
N THR A 39 9.52 -17.41 -15.07
CA THR A 39 8.54 -16.41 -14.61
C THR A 39 7.60 -17.01 -13.57
N ILE A 40 7.29 -16.26 -12.52
CA ILE A 40 6.23 -16.62 -11.58
C ILE A 40 4.89 -16.30 -12.25
N SER A 41 4.10 -17.34 -12.57
CA SER A 41 2.75 -17.16 -13.09
C SER A 41 1.79 -16.91 -11.93
N PHE A 42 1.06 -15.80 -11.99
CA PHE A 42 0.06 -15.46 -10.99
C PHE A 42 -1.34 -15.79 -11.49
N ASP A 43 -2.13 -16.47 -10.66
CA ASP A 43 -3.56 -16.65 -10.91
C ASP A 43 -4.35 -15.34 -10.69
N SER A 44 -5.64 -15.34 -11.06
CA SER A 44 -6.49 -14.15 -10.92
C SER A 44 -6.68 -13.67 -9.47
N HIS A 45 -6.59 -14.57 -8.50
CA HIS A 45 -6.70 -14.25 -7.08
C HIS A 45 -5.43 -13.55 -6.59
N GLN A 46 -4.26 -14.11 -6.89
CA GLN A 46 -2.97 -13.51 -6.56
C GLN A 46 -2.78 -12.14 -7.21
N GLN A 47 -3.18 -11.98 -8.47
CA GLN A 47 -3.16 -10.68 -9.15
C GLN A 47 -4.04 -9.64 -8.43
N LEU A 48 -5.21 -10.07 -7.95
CA LEU A 48 -6.10 -9.20 -7.18
C LEU A 48 -5.49 -8.81 -5.83
N GLU A 49 -4.85 -9.73 -5.11
CA GLU A 49 -4.18 -9.45 -3.84
C GLU A 49 -3.00 -8.47 -4.01
N ILE A 50 -2.21 -8.66 -5.07
CA ILE A 50 -1.12 -7.73 -5.42
C ILE A 50 -1.70 -6.35 -5.73
N LEU A 51 -2.74 -6.27 -6.57
CA LEU A 51 -3.40 -5.01 -6.91
C LEU A 51 -3.99 -4.32 -5.67
N MET A 52 -4.63 -5.07 -4.78
CA MET A 52 -5.16 -4.59 -3.52
C MET A 52 -4.06 -3.95 -2.68
N THR A 53 -2.92 -4.63 -2.56
CA THR A 53 -1.81 -4.18 -1.71
C THR A 53 -1.09 -2.97 -2.30
N LEU A 54 -0.97 -2.90 -3.62
CA LEU A 54 -0.52 -1.70 -4.32
C LEU A 54 -1.48 -0.52 -4.09
N GLY A 55 -2.79 -0.77 -4.15
CA GLY A 55 -3.82 0.24 -3.84
C GLY A 55 -3.73 0.75 -2.40
N GLN A 56 -3.54 -0.14 -1.43
CA GLN A 56 -3.34 0.21 -0.02
C GLN A 56 -2.06 1.04 0.20
N SER A 57 -0.97 0.66 -0.47
CA SER A 57 0.32 1.38 -0.41
C SER A 57 0.22 2.78 -1.04
N LEU A 58 -0.49 2.90 -2.15
CA LEU A 58 -0.79 4.17 -2.80
C LEU A 58 -1.60 5.08 -1.88
N LEU A 59 -2.71 4.58 -1.32
CA LEU A 59 -3.55 5.35 -0.41
C LEU A 59 -2.76 5.82 0.83
N GLY A 60 -1.97 4.93 1.43
CA GLY A 60 -1.13 5.26 2.58
C GLY A 60 -0.12 6.37 2.26
N THR A 61 0.47 6.34 1.06
CA THR A 61 1.39 7.38 0.58
C THR A 61 0.66 8.72 0.37
N LEU A 62 -0.55 8.69 -0.18
CA LEU A 62 -1.38 9.89 -0.38
C LEU A 62 -1.82 10.53 0.93
N PHE A 63 -2.16 9.74 1.94
CA PHE A 63 -2.44 10.26 3.29
C PHE A 63 -1.20 10.91 3.90
N LEU A 64 -0.02 10.31 3.75
CA LEU A 64 1.24 10.85 4.27
C LEU A 64 1.86 11.96 3.40
N ILE A 65 1.25 12.37 2.29
CA ILE A 65 1.86 13.32 1.34
C ILE A 65 2.11 14.72 1.94
N ASN A 66 1.33 15.09 2.95
CA ASN A 66 1.44 16.32 3.73
C ASN A 66 2.38 16.15 4.96
N MET A 67 3.07 15.01 5.08
CA MET A 67 3.93 14.65 6.21
C MET A 67 3.21 14.55 7.57
N GLN A 68 1.89 14.37 7.58
CA GLN A 68 1.08 14.21 8.79
C GLN A 68 0.02 13.13 8.60
N LEU A 69 0.02 12.10 9.45
CA LEU A 69 -1.01 11.06 9.43
C LEU A 69 -2.11 11.37 10.45
N ALA A 70 -3.32 11.66 9.99
CA ALA A 70 -4.46 11.88 10.87
C ALA A 70 -4.98 10.56 11.45
N TRP A 71 -5.58 10.62 12.64
CA TRP A 71 -6.12 9.42 13.31
C TRP A 71 -7.19 8.70 12.48
N TRP A 72 -8.02 9.45 11.73
CA TRP A 72 -9.05 8.87 10.88
C TRP A 72 -8.47 8.21 9.62
N GLU A 73 -7.38 8.75 9.07
CA GLU A 73 -6.64 8.15 7.93
C GLU A 73 -6.06 6.80 8.33
N ALA A 74 -5.42 6.75 9.51
CA ALA A 74 -4.95 5.51 10.12
C ALA A 74 -6.12 4.55 10.39
N GLY A 75 -7.24 5.05 10.90
CA GLY A 75 -8.46 4.27 11.15
C GLY A 75 -9.02 3.64 9.88
N VAL A 76 -9.06 4.36 8.75
CA VAL A 76 -9.51 3.84 7.45
C VAL A 76 -8.59 2.73 6.95
N LEU A 77 -7.27 2.95 6.97
CA LEU A 77 -6.30 1.93 6.55
C LEU A 77 -6.43 0.66 7.40
N PHE A 78 -6.50 0.82 8.73
CA PHE A 78 -6.63 -0.28 9.67
C PHE A 78 -7.95 -1.03 9.50
N PHE A 79 -9.07 -0.33 9.36
CA PHE A 79 -10.39 -0.95 9.22
C PHE A 79 -10.50 -1.76 7.92
N LEU A 80 -10.10 -1.18 6.78
CA LEU A 80 -10.10 -1.90 5.50
C LEU A 80 -9.22 -3.14 5.56
N TRP A 81 -8.04 -3.01 6.17
CA TRP A 81 -7.15 -4.14 6.40
C TRP A 81 -7.79 -5.21 7.29
N ALA A 82 -8.34 -4.82 8.45
CA ALA A 82 -8.89 -5.74 9.43
C ALA A 82 -10.10 -6.50 8.88
N VAL A 83 -10.98 -5.83 8.15
CA VAL A 83 -12.15 -6.46 7.52
C VAL A 83 -11.72 -7.49 6.48
N GLN A 84 -10.77 -7.15 5.59
CA GLN A 84 -10.28 -8.12 4.61
C GLN A 84 -9.56 -9.29 5.29
N PHE A 85 -8.75 -9.02 6.31
CA PHE A 85 -8.03 -10.05 7.06
C PHE A 85 -8.97 -11.02 7.78
N ALA A 86 -10.02 -10.51 8.43
CA ALA A 86 -10.98 -11.34 9.16
C ALA A 86 -11.88 -12.18 8.23
N LEU A 87 -12.20 -11.67 7.03
CA LEU A 87 -13.07 -12.35 6.08
C LEU A 87 -12.33 -13.29 5.12
N SER A 88 -11.02 -13.13 4.93
CA SER A 88 -10.23 -13.97 4.02
C SER A 88 -10.24 -15.48 4.37
N PRO A 89 -10.16 -15.90 5.66
CA PRO A 89 -10.21 -17.32 6.02
C PRO A 89 -11.63 -17.93 6.02
N VAL A 90 -12.67 -17.13 5.84
CA VAL A 90 -14.06 -17.61 5.97
C VAL A 90 -14.41 -18.48 4.77
N THR A 91 -14.78 -19.73 5.02
CA THR A 91 -15.16 -20.66 3.95
C THR A 91 -16.43 -20.17 3.23
N PRO A 92 -16.46 -20.21 1.88
CA PRO A 92 -17.65 -19.84 1.13
C PRO A 92 -18.81 -20.77 1.49
N SER A 93 -19.75 -20.28 2.28
CA SER A 93 -21.01 -20.95 2.61
C SER A 93 -22.17 -20.25 1.90
N SER A 94 -23.30 -20.92 1.73
CA SER A 94 -24.50 -20.39 1.05
C SER A 94 -25.23 -19.27 1.81
N GLY A 95 -24.55 -18.58 2.72
CA GLY A 95 -25.08 -17.47 3.51
C GLY A 95 -24.48 -16.11 3.10
N PHE A 96 -25.07 -15.03 3.64
CA PHE A 96 -24.61 -13.66 3.43
C PHE A 96 -23.11 -13.47 3.72
N TRP A 97 -22.59 -14.07 4.79
CA TRP A 97 -21.18 -13.97 5.16
C TRP A 97 -20.25 -14.67 4.16
N GLY A 98 -20.70 -15.74 3.50
CA GLY A 98 -19.92 -16.45 2.49
C GLY A 98 -19.82 -15.67 1.18
N THR A 99 -20.91 -15.02 0.75
CA THR A 99 -20.89 -14.17 -0.45
C THR A 99 -20.05 -12.91 -0.23
N LEU A 100 -20.11 -12.33 0.97
CA LEU A 100 -19.28 -11.20 1.36
C LEU A 100 -17.79 -11.57 1.38
N ALA A 101 -17.44 -12.70 2.00
CA ALA A 101 -16.06 -13.21 2.06
C ALA A 101 -15.48 -13.46 0.65
N LEU A 102 -16.28 -14.01 -0.27
CA LEU A 102 -15.84 -14.25 -1.64
C LEU A 102 -15.46 -12.96 -2.39
N HIS A 103 -16.16 -11.86 -2.13
CA HIS A 103 -15.97 -10.60 -2.85
C HIS A 103 -15.14 -9.57 -2.08
N ILE A 104 -14.69 -9.90 -0.86
CA ILE A 104 -14.10 -8.90 0.03
C ILE A 104 -12.85 -8.25 -0.56
N HIS A 105 -11.95 -9.05 -1.14
CA HIS A 105 -10.73 -8.56 -1.79
C HIS A 105 -11.05 -7.56 -2.89
N ARG A 106 -12.10 -7.81 -3.68
CA ARG A 106 -12.52 -6.91 -4.76
C ARG A 106 -13.11 -5.61 -4.20
N TYR A 107 -14.00 -5.69 -3.21
CA TYR A 107 -14.59 -4.50 -2.60
C TYR A 107 -13.55 -3.62 -1.91
N VAL A 108 -12.62 -4.23 -1.17
CA VAL A 108 -11.53 -3.51 -0.50
C VAL A 108 -10.58 -2.88 -1.51
N THR A 109 -10.21 -3.60 -2.58
CA THR A 109 -9.38 -3.06 -3.68
C THR A 109 -10.01 -1.83 -4.31
N VAL A 110 -11.28 -1.93 -4.71
CA VAL A 110 -12.00 -0.80 -5.30
C VAL A 110 -12.07 0.37 -4.33
N THR A 111 -12.31 0.09 -3.04
CA THR A 111 -12.34 1.14 -2.01
C THR A 111 -10.99 1.85 -1.89
N TYR A 112 -9.87 1.12 -1.85
CA TYR A 112 -8.54 1.73 -1.85
C TYR A 112 -8.28 2.60 -3.08
N LEU A 113 -8.65 2.13 -4.27
CA LEU A 113 -8.46 2.87 -5.52
C LEU A 113 -9.35 4.11 -5.61
N VAL A 114 -10.61 4.02 -5.19
CA VAL A 114 -11.54 5.16 -5.15
C VAL A 114 -11.06 6.22 -4.16
N LEU A 115 -10.63 5.82 -2.97
CA LEU A 115 -10.06 6.76 -1.99
C LEU A 115 -8.77 7.38 -2.51
N SER A 116 -7.90 6.61 -3.16
CA SER A 116 -6.67 7.13 -3.77
C SER A 116 -6.96 8.14 -4.87
N ALA A 117 -7.96 7.88 -5.73
CA ALA A 117 -8.40 8.81 -6.75
C ALA A 117 -8.95 10.11 -6.15
N ARG A 118 -9.76 10.00 -5.07
CA ARG A 118 -10.28 11.14 -4.33
C ARG A 118 -9.16 12.01 -3.75
N GLU A 119 -8.19 11.41 -3.06
CA GLU A 119 -7.06 12.16 -2.47
C GLU A 119 -6.17 12.78 -3.54
N THR A 120 -5.90 12.05 -4.63
CA THR A 120 -5.21 12.61 -5.80
C THR A 120 -5.96 13.83 -6.35
N GLY A 121 -7.29 13.76 -6.47
CA GLY A 121 -8.13 14.89 -6.85
C GLY A 121 -8.00 16.09 -5.90
N ARG A 122 -7.95 15.86 -4.58
CA ARG A 122 -7.74 16.93 -3.59
C ARG A 122 -6.38 17.59 -3.73
N ILE A 123 -5.34 16.84 -4.06
CA ILE A 123 -4.00 17.38 -4.33
C ILE A 123 -4.03 18.22 -5.62
N LEU A 124 -4.65 17.72 -6.69
CA LEU A 124 -4.75 18.44 -7.97
C LEU A 124 -5.55 19.74 -7.88
N VAL A 125 -6.62 19.75 -7.08
CA VAL A 125 -7.44 20.95 -6.81
C VAL A 125 -6.71 21.92 -5.85
N GLY A 126 -5.58 21.52 -5.27
CA GLY A 126 -4.77 22.35 -4.36
C GLY A 126 -5.28 22.40 -2.92
N TRP A 127 -6.25 21.56 -2.57
CA TRP A 127 -6.76 21.45 -1.20
C TRP A 127 -5.78 20.73 -0.27
N GLN A 128 -4.86 19.96 -0.81
CA GLN A 128 -3.83 19.25 -0.07
C GLN A 128 -2.44 19.63 -0.59
N LYS A 129 -1.57 20.14 0.29
CA LYS A 129 -0.21 20.55 -0.05
C LYS A 129 0.72 19.33 0.04
N PRO A 130 1.41 18.95 -1.05
CA PRO A 130 2.31 17.80 -1.04
C PRO A 130 3.68 18.18 -0.47
N LEU A 131 3.70 18.44 0.85
CA LEU A 131 4.89 18.84 1.60
C LEU A 131 6.03 17.82 1.47
N ALA A 132 5.71 16.54 1.30
CA ALA A 132 6.68 15.48 1.14
C ALA A 132 7.70 15.75 0.00
N PHE A 133 7.20 16.18 -1.17
CA PHE A 133 8.07 16.49 -2.30
C PHE A 133 8.91 17.75 -2.09
N GLN A 134 8.36 18.74 -1.37
CA GLN A 134 9.08 19.96 -1.04
C GLN A 134 10.25 19.68 -0.09
N CYS A 135 9.99 18.94 0.99
CA CYS A 135 11.02 18.51 1.94
C CYS A 135 12.09 17.66 1.26
N PHE A 136 11.69 16.73 0.38
CA PHE A 136 12.65 15.95 -0.40
C PHE A 136 13.52 16.84 -1.29
N ALA A 137 12.93 17.76 -2.04
CA ALA A 137 13.66 18.67 -2.93
C ALA A 137 14.62 19.62 -2.16
N GLU A 138 14.24 20.05 -0.97
CA GLU A 138 15.13 20.80 -0.08
C GLU A 138 16.31 19.96 0.39
N MET A 139 16.05 18.74 0.86
CA MET A 139 17.09 17.85 1.37
C MET A 139 18.07 17.43 0.27
N TRP A 140 17.56 17.14 -0.93
CA TRP A 140 18.35 16.82 -2.12
C TRP A 140 19.28 17.97 -2.51
N ARG A 141 18.77 19.21 -2.56
CA ARG A 141 19.58 20.39 -2.88
C ARG A 141 20.69 20.62 -1.86
N ARG A 142 20.46 20.33 -0.57
CA ARG A 142 21.47 20.49 0.48
C ARG A 142 22.61 19.46 0.43
N HIS A 143 22.33 18.23 0.00
CA HIS A 143 23.31 17.12 0.10
C HIS A 143 23.91 16.68 -1.23
N VAL A 144 23.17 16.73 -2.33
CA VAL A 144 23.62 16.19 -3.63
C VAL A 144 24.19 17.27 -4.55
N ARG A 145 23.74 18.52 -4.44
CA ARG A 145 24.28 19.66 -5.22
C ARG A 145 25.39 20.39 -4.46
N ARG A 146 26.42 19.67 -4.01
CA ARG A 146 27.72 20.27 -3.66
C ARG A 146 28.70 20.06 -4.81
#